data_AF-A0A9P0JPT2-F1
#
_entry.id   AF-A0A9P0JPT2-F1
#
_cell.length_a   1.000
_cell.length_b   1.000
_cell.length_c   1.000
_cell.angle_alpha   90.00
_cell.angle_beta   90.00
_cell.angle_gamma   90.00
#
_symmetry.space_group_name_H-M   'P 1'
#
loop_
_entity.id
_entity.type
_entity.pdbx_description
1 polymer ?
#
loop_
_entity_poly.entity_id
_entity_poly.type
_entity_poly.pdbx_seq_one_letter_code
_entity_poly.pdbx_strand_id
1 'polypeptide(L)'
;MDHLNAFLKIWINIGVGNHQRYVNVNELYRILGDSLSKALPCFHAITGCDYTPAFFRKGKVRPFKILEQSKEYQSAFGNITTDNEDLLDSTFVILEKFVCQMYGVKNSSDVNSVRFHLFSNTFQSKKSDENFEKKFRNFDSSSLPPCKAELQQHLLRVRYVTKLWRNAHLKHPTSLSPVASGWTIKDNKYDFVWFLGEQLPSSIADIIIQNERVLRNDDNDQDDDFNTSSNESDDDDGCEDASFVCNTIME
;
A
#
# COMPACT_ATOMS: atom_id res chain seq x y z
N MET A 1 -10.12 10.74 -23.92
CA MET A 1 -11.42 10.88 -23.21
C MET A 1 -12.07 12.13 -23.80
N ASP A 2 -12.36 12.11 -25.10
CA ASP A 2 -12.52 13.38 -25.86
C ASP A 2 -13.99 13.61 -26.26
N HIS A 3 -14.91 12.90 -25.59
CA HIS A 3 -16.35 12.91 -25.88
C HIS A 3 -17.20 13.51 -24.75
N LEU A 4 -16.56 13.94 -23.65
CA LEU A 4 -17.24 14.57 -22.52
C LEU A 4 -17.23 16.08 -22.72
N ASN A 5 -18.39 16.58 -23.15
CA ASN A 5 -18.67 17.99 -23.38
C ASN A 5 -18.33 18.84 -22.14
N ALA A 6 -17.80 20.04 -22.34
CA ALA A 6 -17.10 20.88 -21.34
C ALA A 6 -17.94 21.38 -20.13
N PHE A 7 -19.15 20.83 -19.92
CA PHE A 7 -20.08 21.24 -18.87
C PHE A 7 -20.72 20.09 -18.08
N LEU A 8 -20.23 18.85 -18.20
CA LEU A 8 -20.80 17.74 -17.44
C LEU A 8 -20.54 17.92 -15.93
N LYS A 9 -21.59 18.17 -15.16
CA LYS A 9 -21.55 18.21 -13.69
C LYS A 9 -21.93 16.85 -13.12
N ILE A 10 -20.99 16.21 -12.44
CA ILE A 10 -21.11 14.88 -11.85
C ILE A 10 -21.18 15.03 -10.33
N TRP A 11 -22.23 14.47 -9.75
CA TRP A 11 -22.44 14.42 -8.32
C TRP A 11 -22.63 12.97 -7.89
N ILE A 12 -22.03 12.59 -6.77
CA ILE A 12 -22.25 11.27 -6.17
C ILE A 12 -23.01 11.47 -4.87
N ASN A 13 -24.10 10.73 -4.71
CA ASN A 13 -24.83 10.61 -3.46
C ASN A 13 -24.22 9.45 -2.65
N ILE A 14 -23.71 9.75 -1.46
CA ILE A 14 -23.07 8.77 -0.57
C ILE A 14 -23.69 8.83 0.84
N GLY A 15 -23.55 7.73 1.59
CA GLY A 15 -24.09 7.62 2.95
C GLY A 15 -25.59 7.31 2.98
N VAL A 16 -26.13 7.14 4.19
CA VAL A 16 -27.54 6.84 4.43
C VAL A 16 -28.05 7.62 5.65
N GLY A 17 -29.35 7.94 5.66
CA GLY A 17 -29.99 8.69 6.75
C GLY A 17 -29.33 10.05 6.98
N ASN A 18 -29.04 10.37 8.23
CA ASN A 18 -28.44 11.66 8.63
C ASN A 18 -27.00 11.85 8.11
N HIS A 19 -26.35 10.80 7.62
CA HIS A 19 -25.00 10.86 7.05
C HIS A 19 -25.00 10.92 5.52
N GLN A 20 -26.16 11.14 4.90
CA GLN A 20 -26.27 11.28 3.45
C GLN A 20 -25.65 12.60 2.97
N ARG A 21 -24.79 12.53 1.96
CA ARG A 21 -24.05 13.68 1.43
C ARG A 21 -23.98 13.62 -0.10
N TYR A 22 -23.97 14.80 -0.73
CA TYR A 22 -23.70 14.94 -2.16
C TYR A 22 -22.28 15.46 -2.36
N VAL A 23 -21.48 14.70 -3.08
CA VAL A 23 -20.09 15.06 -3.40
C VAL A 23 -20.03 15.53 -4.85
N ASN A 24 -19.56 16.76 -5.05
CA ASN A 24 -19.25 17.30 -6.38
C ASN A 24 -17.95 16.68 -6.89
N VAL A 25 -18.05 15.75 -7.85
CA VAL A 25 -16.88 15.05 -8.37
C VAL A 25 -16.01 15.97 -9.22
N ASN A 26 -16.59 16.95 -9.92
CA ASN A 26 -15.82 17.92 -10.69
C ASN A 26 -14.93 18.77 -9.79
N GLU A 27 -15.48 19.24 -8.67
CA GLU A 27 -14.73 20.05 -7.71
C GLU A 27 -13.63 19.22 -7.03
N LEU A 28 -13.94 17.98 -6.66
CA LEU A 28 -12.96 17.05 -6.12
C LEU A 28 -11.80 16.82 -7.11
N TYR A 29 -12.11 16.60 -8.39
CA TYR A 29 -11.10 16.48 -9.44
C TYR A 29 -10.26 17.75 -9.60
N ARG A 30 -10.88 18.94 -9.50
CA ARG A 30 -10.17 20.23 -9.56
C ARG A 30 -9.17 20.39 -8.41
N ILE A 31 -9.53 19.94 -7.20
CA ILE A 31 -8.67 19.99 -6.00
C ILE A 31 -7.53 18.98 -6.11
N LEU A 32 -7.83 17.72 -6.44
CA LEU A 32 -6.84 16.65 -6.49
C LEU A 32 -5.91 16.75 -7.71
N GLY A 33 -6.43 17.28 -8.82
CA GLY A 33 -5.73 17.33 -10.10
C GLY A 33 -5.65 15.98 -10.81
N ASP A 34 -5.18 16.01 -12.05
CA ASP A 34 -5.17 14.85 -12.97
C ASP A 34 -4.34 13.67 -12.44
N SER A 35 -3.11 13.95 -11.99
CA SER A 35 -2.15 12.91 -11.59
C SER A 35 -2.60 12.14 -10.35
N LEU A 36 -3.03 12.84 -9.29
CA LEU A 36 -3.50 12.19 -8.06
C LEU A 36 -4.85 11.49 -8.29
N SER A 37 -5.77 12.11 -9.03
CA SER A 37 -7.05 11.49 -9.38
C SER A 37 -6.86 10.17 -10.14
N LYS A 38 -5.91 10.12 -11.09
CA LYS A 38 -5.55 8.90 -11.82
C LYS A 38 -4.95 7.82 -10.92
N ALA A 39 -4.28 8.21 -9.83
CA ALA A 39 -3.67 7.29 -8.88
C ALA A 39 -4.69 6.63 -7.92
N LEU A 40 -5.83 7.28 -7.66
CA LEU A 40 -6.81 6.82 -6.66
C LEU A 40 -7.31 5.38 -6.82
N PRO A 41 -7.63 4.87 -8.04
CA PRO A 41 -8.07 3.49 -8.18
C PRO A 41 -6.99 2.48 -7.76
N CYS A 42 -5.74 2.70 -8.17
CA CYS A 42 -4.61 1.89 -7.71
C CYS A 42 -4.41 2.03 -6.21
N PHE A 43 -4.57 3.24 -5.66
CA PHE A 43 -4.43 3.49 -4.23
C PHE A 43 -5.47 2.74 -3.39
N HIS A 44 -6.71 2.73 -3.85
CA HIS A 44 -7.76 1.97 -3.19
C HIS A 44 -7.46 0.47 -3.18
N ALA A 45 -7.03 -0.09 -4.32
CA ALA A 45 -6.69 -1.50 -4.43
C ALA A 45 -5.42 -1.87 -3.65
N ILE A 46 -4.34 -1.07 -3.69
CA ILE A 46 -3.09 -1.43 -3.01
C ILE A 46 -3.23 -1.40 -1.49
N THR A 47 -4.00 -0.46 -0.94
CA THR A 47 -4.23 -0.32 0.50
C THR A 47 -5.36 -1.24 1.02
N GLY A 48 -5.84 -2.17 0.20
CA GLY A 48 -6.91 -3.12 0.51
C GLY A 48 -8.30 -2.65 0.10
N CYS A 49 -9.04 -3.55 -0.56
CA CYS A 49 -10.44 -3.42 -0.96
C CYS A 49 -11.10 -4.81 -0.95
N ASP A 50 -12.32 -4.95 -1.47
CA ASP A 50 -13.01 -6.26 -1.53
C ASP A 50 -12.25 -7.33 -2.32
N TYR A 51 -11.34 -6.93 -3.21
CA TYR A 51 -10.57 -7.83 -4.09
C TYR A 51 -9.13 -8.06 -3.65
N THR A 52 -8.61 -7.24 -2.72
CA THR A 52 -7.19 -7.25 -2.33
C THR A 52 -7.05 -7.13 -0.82
N PRO A 53 -6.13 -7.89 -0.20
CA PRO A 53 -5.95 -7.83 1.24
C PRO A 53 -5.46 -6.45 1.68
N ALA A 54 -5.86 -6.03 2.88
CA ALA A 54 -5.31 -4.85 3.52
C ALA A 54 -4.00 -5.19 4.23
N PHE A 55 -3.09 -4.22 4.31
CA PHE A 55 -1.90 -4.34 5.15
C PHE A 55 -2.29 -4.19 6.62
N PHE A 56 -1.83 -5.11 7.47
CA PHE A 56 -2.21 -5.16 8.87
C PHE A 56 -1.86 -3.86 9.61
N ARG A 57 -2.86 -3.25 10.26
CA ARG A 57 -2.74 -1.97 10.98
C ARG A 57 -2.18 -0.81 10.13
N LYS A 58 -2.32 -0.86 8.81
CA LYS A 58 -2.01 0.28 7.93
C LYS A 58 -3.31 0.83 7.33
N GLY A 59 -3.91 1.78 8.03
CA GLY A 59 -5.06 2.53 7.52
C GLY A 59 -4.70 3.41 6.31
N LYS A 60 -5.69 4.04 5.66
CA LYS A 60 -5.48 4.78 4.39
C LYS A 60 -4.95 6.21 4.58
N VAL A 61 -5.06 6.80 5.76
CA VAL A 61 -4.69 8.20 6.02
C VAL A 61 -3.21 8.47 5.76
N ARG A 62 -2.31 7.71 6.40
CA ARG A 62 -0.86 7.88 6.22
C ARG A 62 -0.40 7.54 4.79
N PRO A 63 -0.78 6.39 4.19
CA PRO A 63 -0.50 6.08 2.78
C PRO A 63 -0.97 7.17 1.82
N PHE A 64 -2.16 7.76 2.05
CA PHE A 64 -2.67 8.82 1.19
C PHE A 64 -1.80 10.07 1.25
N LYS A 65 -1.38 10.51 2.45
CA LYS A 65 -0.44 11.63 2.62
C LYS A 65 0.89 11.38 1.89
N ILE A 66 1.41 10.16 1.93
CA ILE A 66 2.62 9.76 1.20
C ILE A 66 2.41 9.90 -0.32
N LEU A 67 1.27 9.43 -0.83
CA LEU A 67 0.93 9.51 -2.26
C LEU A 67 0.73 10.97 -2.72
N GLU A 68 0.01 11.77 -1.93
CA GLU A 68 -0.32 13.16 -2.24
C GLU A 68 0.95 14.03 -2.41
N GLN A 69 1.98 13.76 -1.61
CA GLN A 69 3.23 14.53 -1.60
C GLN A 69 4.25 14.08 -2.65
N SER A 70 4.02 12.99 -3.39
CA SER A 70 5.01 12.41 -4.31
C SER A 70 4.46 12.24 -5.73
N LYS A 71 5.01 13.03 -6.67
CA LYS A 71 4.71 12.88 -8.11
C LYS A 71 5.23 11.56 -8.68
N GLU A 72 6.32 11.04 -8.14
CA GLU A 72 6.86 9.72 -8.49
C GLU A 72 5.83 8.62 -8.17
N TYR A 73 5.25 8.64 -6.96
CA TYR A 73 4.21 7.67 -6.59
C TYR A 73 2.92 7.88 -7.39
N GLN A 74 2.46 9.12 -7.59
CA GLN A 74 1.28 9.37 -8.42
C GLN A 74 1.46 8.82 -9.85
N SER A 75 2.64 9.00 -10.44
CA SER A 75 2.99 8.44 -11.75
C SER A 75 2.96 6.91 -11.74
N ALA A 76 3.63 6.26 -10.79
CA ALA A 76 3.66 4.80 -10.68
C ALA A 76 2.26 4.19 -10.49
N PHE A 77 1.45 4.77 -9.61
CA PHE A 77 0.07 4.33 -9.40
C PHE A 77 -0.78 4.49 -10.68
N GLY A 78 -0.54 5.56 -11.44
CA GLY A 78 -1.16 5.76 -12.76
C GLY A 78 -0.67 4.79 -13.84
N ASN A 79 0.57 4.31 -13.74
CA ASN A 79 1.22 3.44 -14.73
C ASN A 79 0.98 1.95 -14.49
N ILE A 80 0.46 1.53 -13.33
CA ILE A 80 0.31 0.10 -12.98
C ILE A 80 -0.49 -0.72 -14.02
N THR A 81 -1.40 -0.07 -14.76
CA THR A 81 -2.23 -0.73 -15.79
C THR A 81 -1.61 -0.75 -17.18
N THR A 82 -0.36 -0.29 -17.33
CA THR A 82 0.39 -0.29 -18.58
C THR A 82 0.53 -1.70 -19.17
N ASP A 83 0.61 -1.76 -20.49
CA ASP A 83 0.92 -2.98 -21.26
C ASP A 83 2.41 -3.04 -21.69
N ASN A 84 3.18 -1.98 -21.43
CA ASN A 84 4.63 -1.99 -21.59
C ASN A 84 5.29 -2.66 -20.37
N GLU A 85 6.00 -3.78 -20.59
CA GLU A 85 6.61 -4.60 -19.54
C GLU A 85 7.74 -3.86 -18.78
N ASP A 86 8.65 -3.18 -19.48
CA ASP A 86 9.74 -2.42 -18.85
C ASP A 86 9.21 -1.31 -17.91
N LEU A 87 8.16 -0.62 -18.36
CA LEU A 87 7.48 0.40 -17.56
C LEU A 87 6.73 -0.22 -16.36
N LEU A 88 6.21 -1.44 -16.52
CA LEU A 88 5.55 -2.14 -15.44
C LEU A 88 6.55 -2.56 -14.34
N ASP A 89 7.70 -3.09 -14.74
CA ASP A 89 8.73 -3.53 -13.80
C ASP A 89 9.27 -2.37 -12.97
N SER A 90 9.59 -1.24 -13.63
CA SER A 90 9.97 -0.01 -12.94
C SER A 90 8.85 0.53 -12.04
N THR A 91 7.58 0.42 -12.48
CA THR A 91 6.42 0.76 -11.64
C THR A 91 6.37 -0.10 -10.38
N PHE A 92 6.60 -1.41 -10.48
CA PHE A 92 6.57 -2.33 -9.33
C PHE A 92 7.64 -1.98 -8.30
N VAL A 93 8.85 -1.61 -8.74
CA VAL A 93 9.93 -1.14 -7.85
C VAL A 93 9.53 0.13 -7.09
N ILE A 94 8.87 1.09 -7.77
CA ILE A 94 8.40 2.32 -7.12
C ILE A 94 7.26 2.04 -6.14
N LEU A 95 6.36 1.11 -6.46
CA LEU A 95 5.29 0.69 -5.54
C LEU A 95 5.84 -0.07 -4.33
N GLU A 96 6.92 -0.84 -4.49
CA GLU A 96 7.65 -1.45 -3.39
C GLU A 96 8.25 -0.40 -2.44
N LYS A 97 8.91 0.63 -3.00
CA LYS A 97 9.39 1.79 -2.24
C LYS A 97 8.26 2.51 -1.48
N PHE A 98 7.09 2.67 -2.09
CA PHE A 98 5.91 3.22 -1.40
C PHE A 98 5.50 2.36 -0.19
N VAL A 99 5.51 1.02 -0.33
CA VAL A 99 5.23 0.11 0.78
C VAL A 99 6.28 0.25 1.88
N CYS A 100 7.58 0.28 1.56
CA CYS A 100 8.65 0.54 2.53
C CYS A 100 8.38 1.82 3.35
N GLN A 101 8.02 2.91 2.69
CA GLN A 101 7.73 4.19 3.34
C GLN A 101 6.47 4.15 4.21
N MET A 102 5.44 3.39 3.80
CA MET A 102 4.26 3.13 4.62
C MET A 102 4.59 2.41 5.93
N TYR A 103 5.60 1.54 5.93
CA TYR A 103 6.14 0.89 7.13
C TYR A 103 7.17 1.72 7.91
N GLY A 104 7.44 2.96 7.48
CA GLY A 104 8.29 3.90 8.22
C GLY A 104 9.69 4.08 7.67
N VAL A 105 10.10 3.30 6.65
CA VAL A 105 11.45 3.36 6.08
C VAL A 105 11.42 4.12 4.75
N LYS A 106 11.90 5.38 4.77
CA LYS A 106 11.80 6.30 3.61
C LYS A 106 12.82 6.01 2.50
N ASN A 107 13.99 5.49 2.85
CA ASN A 107 15.14 5.37 1.93
C ASN A 107 15.38 3.93 1.46
N SER A 108 14.34 3.09 1.45
CA SER A 108 14.44 1.72 0.96
C SER A 108 13.40 1.45 -0.13
N SER A 109 13.82 0.69 -1.14
CA SER A 109 12.98 0.17 -2.22
C SER A 109 12.91 -1.37 -2.20
N ASP A 110 13.33 -2.00 -1.10
CA ASP A 110 13.28 -3.45 -0.92
C ASP A 110 12.57 -3.81 0.38
N VAL A 111 11.39 -4.41 0.26
CA VAL A 111 10.59 -4.78 1.44
C VAL A 111 11.24 -5.88 2.26
N ASN A 112 12.09 -6.74 1.67
CA ASN A 112 12.81 -7.76 2.42
C ASN A 112 13.86 -7.12 3.34
N SER A 113 14.62 -6.15 2.84
CA SER A 113 15.55 -5.35 3.66
C SER A 113 14.81 -4.59 4.77
N VAL A 114 13.65 -3.98 4.48
CA VAL A 114 12.83 -3.32 5.51
C VAL A 114 12.30 -4.32 6.54
N ARG A 115 11.85 -5.48 6.09
CA ARG A 115 11.35 -6.56 6.95
C ARG A 115 12.45 -7.03 7.90
N PHE A 116 13.66 -7.26 7.38
CA PHE A 116 14.82 -7.65 8.19
C PHE A 116 15.20 -6.54 9.17
N HIS A 117 15.29 -5.29 8.73
CA HIS A 117 15.59 -4.15 9.59
C HIS A 117 14.57 -4.00 10.74
N LEU A 118 13.26 -4.07 10.45
CA LEU A 118 12.23 -3.99 11.49
C LEU A 118 12.26 -5.18 12.46
N PHE A 119 12.53 -6.38 11.94
CA PHE A 119 12.76 -7.55 12.77
C PHE A 119 13.98 -7.34 13.68
N SER A 120 15.12 -6.96 13.11
CA SER A 120 16.37 -6.68 13.81
C SER A 120 16.17 -5.64 14.91
N ASN A 121 15.56 -4.50 14.63
CA ASN A 121 15.33 -3.46 15.64
C ASN A 121 14.41 -3.93 16.79
N THR A 122 13.53 -4.90 16.51
CA THR A 122 12.62 -5.46 17.50
C THR A 122 13.30 -6.54 18.35
N PHE A 123 14.12 -7.40 17.73
CA PHE A 123 14.61 -8.64 18.30
C PHE A 123 16.12 -8.66 18.62
N GLN A 124 16.92 -7.74 18.08
CA GLN A 124 18.35 -7.66 18.37
C GLN A 124 18.58 -7.37 19.85
N SER A 125 19.54 -8.09 20.42
CA SER A 125 20.01 -7.80 21.77
C SER A 125 20.80 -6.50 21.77
N LYS A 126 20.51 -5.60 22.72
CA LYS A 126 21.27 -4.35 22.91
C LYS A 126 22.64 -4.58 23.57
N LYS A 127 22.94 -5.80 24.00
CA LYS A 127 24.19 -6.18 24.66
C LYS A 127 24.67 -7.54 24.16
N SER A 128 25.97 -7.67 23.94
CA SER A 128 26.61 -8.90 23.42
C SER A 128 26.39 -10.14 24.31
N ASP A 129 26.11 -9.96 25.61
CA ASP A 129 26.07 -11.03 26.60
C ASP A 129 24.68 -11.30 27.23
N GLU A 130 23.58 -10.76 26.66
CA GLU A 130 22.25 -11.13 27.15
C GLU A 130 21.85 -12.54 26.68
N ASN A 131 21.55 -13.42 27.64
CA ASN A 131 20.94 -14.73 27.38
C ASN A 131 19.71 -14.58 26.48
N PHE A 132 19.48 -15.54 25.58
CA PHE A 132 18.31 -15.66 24.68
C PHE A 132 16.93 -15.66 25.38
N GLU A 133 16.87 -15.49 26.70
CA GLU A 133 15.68 -15.46 27.55
C GLU A 133 15.01 -14.08 27.62
N LYS A 134 15.17 -13.23 26.60
CA LYS A 134 14.46 -11.96 26.55
C LYS A 134 12.97 -12.25 26.33
N LYS A 135 12.15 -12.06 27.36
CA LYS A 135 10.69 -12.14 27.23
C LYS A 135 10.18 -11.00 26.37
N PHE A 136 10.11 -11.22 25.06
CA PHE A 136 9.45 -10.30 24.14
C PHE A 136 7.96 -10.26 24.47
N ARG A 137 7.46 -9.10 24.92
CA ARG A 137 6.03 -8.89 25.11
C ARG A 137 5.44 -8.37 23.79
N ASN A 138 4.50 -9.13 23.24
CA ASN A 138 3.48 -8.68 22.28
C ASN A 138 3.96 -8.16 20.91
N PHE A 139 5.00 -8.75 20.31
CA PHE A 139 5.27 -8.50 18.88
C PHE A 139 4.38 -9.38 18.00
N ASP A 140 3.49 -8.75 17.24
CA ASP A 140 2.71 -9.41 16.21
C ASP A 140 3.51 -9.40 14.90
N SER A 141 3.88 -10.57 14.38
CA SER A 141 4.64 -10.69 13.13
C SER A 141 3.89 -10.12 11.92
N SER A 142 2.57 -9.97 12.01
CA SER A 142 1.73 -9.30 11.01
C SER A 142 2.04 -7.80 10.89
N SER A 143 2.74 -7.20 11.87
CA SER A 143 3.17 -5.80 11.84
C SER A 143 4.35 -5.53 10.91
N LEU A 144 5.05 -6.57 10.46
CA LEU A 144 6.10 -6.48 9.45
C LEU A 144 5.49 -6.29 8.05
N PRO A 145 6.22 -5.66 7.10
CA PRO A 145 5.82 -5.69 5.71
C PRO A 145 5.76 -7.13 5.17
N PRO A 146 4.95 -7.37 4.12
CA PRO A 146 5.02 -8.63 3.39
C PRO A 146 6.43 -8.83 2.84
N CYS A 147 6.81 -10.08 2.62
CA CYS A 147 8.00 -10.34 1.84
C CYS A 147 7.80 -9.93 0.38
N LYS A 148 8.90 -9.83 -0.38
CA LYS A 148 8.87 -9.43 -1.78
C LYS A 148 7.96 -10.30 -2.65
N ALA A 149 7.98 -11.62 -2.46
CA ALA A 149 7.15 -12.55 -3.22
C ALA A 149 5.65 -12.37 -2.92
N GLU A 150 5.27 -12.12 -1.67
CA GLU A 150 3.88 -11.82 -1.29
C GLU A 150 3.43 -10.47 -1.87
N LEU A 151 4.31 -9.46 -1.80
CA LEU A 151 4.03 -8.15 -2.36
C LEU A 151 3.87 -8.22 -3.89
N GLN A 152 4.67 -9.02 -4.58
CA GLN A 152 4.51 -9.25 -6.02
C GLN A 152 3.12 -9.79 -6.36
N GLN A 153 2.67 -10.84 -5.65
CA GLN A 153 1.32 -11.38 -5.85
C GLN A 153 0.24 -10.34 -5.54
N HIS A 154 0.44 -9.51 -4.51
CA HIS A 154 -0.45 -8.41 -4.19
C HIS A 154 -0.52 -7.38 -5.31
N LEU A 155 0.63 -6.92 -5.84
CA LEU A 155 0.68 -5.94 -6.93
C LEU A 155 0.08 -6.46 -8.23
N LEU A 156 0.21 -7.75 -8.53
CA LEU A 156 -0.49 -8.40 -9.64
C LEU A 156 -2.02 -8.30 -9.49
N ARG A 157 -2.53 -8.54 -8.28
CA ARG A 157 -3.97 -8.39 -8.00
C ARG A 157 -4.41 -6.93 -8.12
N VAL A 158 -3.64 -6.00 -7.55
CA VAL A 158 -3.88 -4.56 -7.63
C VAL A 158 -3.94 -4.11 -9.09
N ARG A 159 -3.00 -4.56 -9.93
CA ARG A 159 -2.98 -4.28 -11.37
C ARG A 159 -4.27 -4.74 -12.06
N TYR A 160 -4.69 -5.98 -11.82
CA TYR A 160 -5.91 -6.52 -12.42
C TYR A 160 -7.15 -5.69 -12.05
N VAL A 161 -7.35 -5.45 -10.75
CA VAL A 161 -8.52 -4.71 -10.23
C VAL A 161 -8.51 -3.26 -10.73
N THR A 162 -7.35 -2.61 -10.71
CA THR A 162 -7.20 -1.25 -11.21
C THR A 162 -7.51 -1.16 -12.70
N LYS A 163 -7.03 -2.12 -13.50
CA LYS A 163 -7.31 -2.18 -14.95
C LYS A 163 -8.80 -2.39 -15.21
N LEU A 164 -9.44 -3.27 -14.44
CA LEU A 164 -10.89 -3.48 -14.49
C LEU A 164 -11.66 -2.17 -14.22
N TRP A 165 -11.35 -1.46 -13.13
CA TRP A 165 -12.05 -0.23 -12.74
C TRP A 165 -11.84 0.92 -13.73
N ARG A 166 -10.61 1.16 -14.18
CA ARG A 166 -10.31 2.25 -15.13
C ARG A 166 -10.99 2.06 -16.48
N ASN A 167 -11.24 0.81 -16.85
CA ASN A 167 -11.83 0.43 -18.12
C ASN A 167 -13.28 -0.07 -17.98
N ALA A 168 -13.95 0.19 -16.86
CA ALA A 168 -15.32 -0.29 -16.61
C ALA A 168 -16.36 0.21 -17.64
N HIS A 169 -16.02 1.24 -18.40
CA HIS A 169 -16.81 1.77 -19.51
C HIS A 169 -16.68 0.95 -20.81
N LEU A 170 -15.74 0.00 -20.88
CA LEU A 170 -15.54 -0.88 -22.03
C LEU A 170 -16.30 -2.20 -21.84
N LYS A 171 -16.78 -2.79 -22.95
CA LYS A 171 -17.40 -4.13 -22.94
C LYS A 171 -16.47 -5.21 -22.38
N HIS A 172 -15.18 -5.09 -22.65
CA HIS A 172 -14.12 -5.97 -22.15
C HIS A 172 -13.08 -5.11 -21.41
N PRO A 173 -13.24 -4.90 -20.09
CA PRO A 173 -12.42 -3.94 -19.35
C PRO A 173 -10.94 -4.33 -19.22
N THR A 174 -10.62 -5.62 -19.27
CA THR A 174 -9.25 -6.10 -19.13
C THR A 174 -9.01 -7.34 -19.97
N SER A 175 -7.80 -7.46 -20.53
CA SER A 175 -7.27 -8.67 -21.16
C SER A 175 -6.55 -9.57 -20.16
N LEU A 176 -6.31 -9.10 -18.94
CA LEU A 176 -5.63 -9.88 -17.90
C LEU A 176 -6.54 -11.00 -17.39
N SER A 177 -5.95 -12.16 -17.10
CA SER A 177 -6.63 -13.26 -16.43
C SER A 177 -6.43 -13.16 -14.92
N PRO A 178 -7.46 -13.40 -14.08
CA PRO A 178 -7.28 -13.51 -12.64
C PRO A 178 -6.20 -14.56 -12.27
N VAL A 179 -6.17 -15.70 -12.95
CA VAL A 179 -5.21 -16.77 -12.62
C VAL A 179 -3.76 -16.35 -12.90
N ALA A 180 -3.55 -15.48 -13.88
CA ALA A 180 -2.24 -14.88 -14.16
C ALA A 180 -1.94 -13.64 -13.28
N SER A 181 -2.87 -13.25 -12.41
CA SER A 181 -2.82 -11.99 -11.65
C SER A 181 -2.87 -12.20 -10.13
N GLY A 182 -2.38 -13.35 -9.64
CA GLY A 182 -2.29 -13.64 -8.21
C GLY A 182 -3.54 -14.26 -7.59
N TRP A 183 -4.40 -14.86 -8.41
CA TRP A 183 -5.49 -15.75 -7.97
C TRP A 183 -5.29 -17.18 -8.46
N THR A 184 -5.96 -18.13 -7.82
CA THR A 184 -6.11 -19.51 -8.27
C THR A 184 -7.57 -19.93 -8.14
N ILE A 185 -7.96 -21.01 -8.80
CA ILE A 185 -9.33 -21.55 -8.70
C ILE A 185 -9.28 -22.78 -7.80
N LYS A 186 -10.01 -22.73 -6.68
CA LYS A 186 -10.26 -23.87 -5.80
C LYS A 186 -11.75 -23.98 -5.56
N ASP A 187 -12.32 -25.16 -5.72
CA ASP A 187 -13.75 -25.42 -5.51
C ASP A 187 -14.67 -24.43 -6.26
N ASN A 188 -14.33 -24.13 -7.53
CA ASN A 188 -15.01 -23.15 -8.38
C ASN A 188 -15.07 -21.71 -7.82
N LYS A 189 -14.17 -21.36 -6.89
CA LYS A 189 -14.01 -20.02 -6.33
C LYS A 189 -12.59 -19.52 -6.54
N TYR A 190 -12.45 -18.21 -6.62
CA TYR A 190 -11.13 -17.58 -6.61
C TYR A 190 -10.58 -17.54 -5.20
N ASP A 191 -9.37 -18.04 -5.05
CA ASP A 191 -8.56 -17.95 -3.83
C ASP A 191 -7.27 -17.19 -4.14
N PHE A 192 -6.66 -16.56 -3.15
CA PHE A 192 -5.43 -15.81 -3.37
C PHE A 192 -4.24 -16.77 -3.48
N VAL A 193 -3.39 -16.50 -4.48
CA VAL A 193 -2.01 -16.97 -4.45
C VAL A 193 -1.24 -16.00 -3.57
N TRP A 194 -1.01 -16.38 -2.32
CA TRP A 194 -0.33 -15.51 -1.35
C TRP A 194 1.16 -15.37 -1.64
N PHE A 195 1.81 -16.47 -2.00
CA PHE A 195 3.26 -16.56 -2.14
C PHE A 195 3.61 -17.58 -3.20
N LEU A 196 4.66 -17.30 -3.98
CA LEU A 196 5.30 -18.24 -4.90
C LEU A 196 6.80 -18.29 -4.58
N GLY A 197 7.31 -19.48 -4.32
CA GLY A 197 8.72 -19.71 -3.98
C GLY A 197 8.89 -20.84 -2.98
N GLU A 198 10.13 -21.04 -2.55
CA GLU A 198 10.46 -21.99 -1.49
C GLU A 198 10.16 -21.35 -0.13
N GLN A 199 9.27 -21.96 0.66
CA GLN A 199 8.95 -21.47 2.01
C GLN A 199 10.02 -21.85 3.04
N LEU A 200 10.78 -22.90 2.75
CA LEU A 200 11.83 -23.43 3.62
C LEU A 200 13.10 -23.60 2.79
N PRO A 201 14.28 -23.33 3.36
CA PRO A 201 15.55 -23.66 2.72
C PRO A 201 15.61 -25.15 2.37
N SER A 202 16.22 -25.47 1.23
CA SER A 202 16.35 -26.86 0.77
C SER A 202 17.18 -27.72 1.73
N SER A 203 18.12 -27.10 2.46
CA SER A 203 18.97 -27.78 3.45
C SER A 203 19.34 -26.89 4.64
N ILE A 204 19.77 -27.51 5.74
CA ILE A 204 20.28 -26.81 6.94
C ILE A 204 21.57 -26.04 6.62
N ALA A 205 22.38 -26.51 5.66
CA ALA A 205 23.63 -25.84 5.27
C ALA A 205 23.37 -24.43 4.69
N ASP A 206 22.24 -24.25 4.01
CA ASP A 206 21.84 -22.96 3.43
C ASP A 206 21.60 -21.88 4.51
N ILE A 207 21.22 -22.31 5.72
CA ILE A 207 20.98 -21.42 6.88
C ILE A 207 22.29 -20.95 7.49
N ILE A 208 23.28 -21.85 7.60
CA ILE A 208 24.55 -21.59 8.29
C ILE A 208 25.43 -20.61 7.48
N ILE A 209 25.44 -20.73 6.15
CA ILE A 209 26.31 -19.92 5.27
C ILE A 209 25.86 -18.44 5.20
N GLN A 210 24.56 -18.15 5.37
CA GLN A 210 24.06 -16.77 5.33
C GLN A 210 24.49 -15.95 6.54
N ASN A 211 24.56 -16.57 7.73
CA ASN A 211 24.99 -15.89 8.96
C ASN A 211 26.43 -15.36 8.87
N GLU A 212 27.34 -16.08 8.23
CA GLU A 212 28.75 -15.65 8.11
C GLU A 212 28.95 -14.45 7.16
N ARG A 213 28.02 -14.19 6.24
CA ARG A 213 28.08 -13.05 5.33
C ARG A 213 27.48 -11.79 5.94
N VAL A 214 26.42 -11.93 6.73
CA VAL A 214 25.76 -10.80 7.41
C VAL A 214 26.69 -10.20 8.49
N LEU A 215 27.41 -11.03 9.23
CA LEU A 215 28.36 -10.58 10.27
C LEU A 215 29.56 -9.77 9.75
N ARG A 216 29.81 -9.72 8.45
CA ARG A 216 30.96 -8.98 7.87
C ARG A 216 30.61 -7.58 7.39
N ASN A 217 29.34 -7.19 7.40
CA ASN A 217 28.88 -5.90 6.88
C ASN A 217 28.51 -4.88 7.97
N ASP A 218 28.54 -5.26 9.26
CA ASP A 218 28.08 -4.44 10.39
C ASP A 218 29.12 -3.43 10.94
N ASP A 219 30.32 -3.33 10.35
CA ASP A 219 31.37 -2.44 10.87
C ASP A 219 31.25 -0.97 10.43
N ASN A 220 30.23 -0.60 9.64
CA ASN A 220 29.99 0.80 9.28
C ASN A 220 28.49 1.07 9.13
N ASP A 221 27.84 1.59 10.18
CA ASP A 221 26.79 2.60 9.97
C ASP A 221 26.59 3.45 11.23
N GLN A 222 26.42 4.75 10.98
CA GLN A 222 26.27 5.82 11.96
C GLN A 222 24.87 5.78 12.59
N ASP A 223 24.81 6.05 13.90
CA ASP A 223 23.58 6.14 14.69
C ASP A 223 22.68 7.30 14.18
N ASP A 224 21.67 6.98 13.37
CA ASP A 224 20.53 7.87 13.14
C ASP A 224 19.41 7.55 14.14
N ASP A 225 19.29 8.42 15.14
CA ASP A 225 18.37 8.33 16.27
C ASP A 225 16.90 8.53 15.80
N PHE A 226 16.19 7.44 15.50
CA PHE A 226 14.79 7.48 15.06
C PHE A 226 13.81 7.12 16.19
N ASN A 227 13.15 8.17 16.68
CA ASN A 227 12.14 8.15 17.72
C ASN A 227 10.92 7.30 17.31
N THR A 228 10.83 6.07 17.81
CA THR A 228 9.67 5.19 17.64
C THR A 228 8.67 5.47 18.77
N SER A 229 7.80 6.46 18.58
CA SER A 229 6.56 6.53 19.35
C SER A 229 5.43 5.96 18.51
N SER A 230 5.09 4.71 18.76
CA SER A 230 3.86 4.10 18.26
C SER A 230 2.99 3.74 19.46
N ASN A 231 2.45 4.79 20.08
CA ASN A 231 1.24 4.72 20.89
C ASN A 231 0.31 5.80 20.35
N GLU A 232 -0.60 5.42 19.47
CA GLU A 232 -1.86 6.14 19.33
C GLU A 232 -2.96 5.09 19.44
N SER A 233 -3.65 5.15 20.58
CA SER A 233 -5.01 4.68 20.73
C SER A 233 -5.88 5.51 19.80
N ASP A 234 -6.65 4.84 18.94
CA ASP A 234 -7.77 5.46 18.25
C ASP A 234 -8.86 5.72 19.29
N ASP A 235 -8.74 6.83 20.02
CA ASP A 235 -9.85 7.39 20.79
C ASP A 235 -10.71 8.23 19.84
N ASP A 236 -11.90 7.68 19.58
CA ASP A 236 -13.04 8.32 18.95
C ASP A 236 -13.51 9.50 19.82
N ASP A 237 -13.41 10.73 19.31
CA ASP A 237 -14.10 11.87 19.91
C ASP A 237 -14.39 12.96 18.86
N GLY A 238 -15.67 13.34 18.79
CA GLY A 238 -16.10 14.72 18.54
C GLY A 238 -16.15 15.21 17.10
N CYS A 239 -17.30 14.99 16.45
CA CYS A 239 -17.76 15.87 15.38
C CYS A 239 -17.98 17.29 15.94
N GLU A 240 -17.01 18.18 15.78
CA GLU A 240 -17.25 19.62 15.96
C GLU A 240 -17.67 20.29 14.65
N ASP A 241 -18.74 21.05 14.82
CA ASP A 241 -19.62 21.68 13.86
C ASP A 241 -18.91 22.80 13.08
N ALA A 242 -18.67 22.61 11.78
CA ALA A 242 -18.33 23.71 10.90
C ALA A 242 -19.62 24.41 10.46
N SER A 243 -20.17 25.23 11.35
CA SER A 243 -21.22 26.19 11.02
C SER A 243 -20.68 27.20 10.00
N PHE A 244 -20.87 26.93 8.70
CA PHE A 244 -20.64 27.95 7.68
C PHE A 244 -21.86 28.87 7.64
N VAL A 245 -21.67 30.05 8.22
CA VAL A 245 -22.64 31.16 8.24
C VAL A 245 -23.07 31.47 6.80
N CYS A 246 -24.33 31.17 6.49
CA CYS A 246 -25.00 31.60 5.28
C CYS A 246 -25.51 33.02 5.50
N ASN A 247 -24.79 34.04 5.02
CA ASN A 247 -25.36 35.37 4.88
C ASN A 247 -26.12 35.45 3.56
N THR A 248 -27.44 35.33 3.67
CA THR A 248 -28.43 35.82 2.70
C THR A 248 -28.55 37.33 2.83
N ILE A 249 -28.33 38.06 1.74
CA ILE A 249 -28.89 39.40 1.44
C ILE A 249 -29.10 39.37 -0.09
N MET A 250 -30.28 39.05 -0.62
CA MET A 250 -31.37 39.99 -0.96
C MET A 250 -30.89 41.36 -1.47
N GLU A 251 -30.60 41.43 -2.78
CA GLU A 251 -31.32 42.26 -3.77
C GLU A 251 -30.98 41.77 -5.19
#